data_AF-A0A523MZM7-F1
#
_entry.id   AF-A0A523MZM7-F1
#
_cell.length_a   1.000
_cell.length_b   1.000
_cell.length_c   1.000
_cell.angle_alpha   90.00
_cell.angle_beta   90.00
_cell.angle_gamma   90.00
#
_symmetry.space_group_name_H-M   'P 1'
#
loop_
_entity.id
_entity.type
_entity.pdbx_description
1 polymer ?
#
loop_
_entity_poly.entity_id
_entity_poly.type
_entity_poly.pdbx_seq_one_letter_code
_entity_poly.pdbx_strand_id
1 'polypeptide(L)'
;MISFSAIALLMVFLGLALASLTWADPQSGEVENRVKKIVMMLNIVNKEYHEGIAEGEVINAAEYEESQVFLEQAFGRYQTLIEGSSTAPQDDLSGRFSTLIQKIKSKEDPGVIHSEVNALNAGILKKFNIQLSQTPSAPVSLENGRLLYMSNCKICHGIEGRGDGLLASQLDPKPAVLADPQL
;
A
#
# COMPACT_ATOMS: atom_id res chain seq x y z
N MET A 1 46.37 -30.87 34.21
CA MET A 1 46.51 -31.16 32.76
C MET A 1 45.11 -31.16 32.17
N ILE A 2 44.65 -30.01 31.72
CA ILE A 2 43.35 -29.87 31.06
C ILE A 2 43.53 -30.42 29.64
N SER A 3 42.85 -31.52 29.34
CA SER A 3 42.95 -32.22 28.06
C SER A 3 42.56 -31.29 26.90
N PHE A 4 43.43 -31.22 25.88
CA PHE A 4 43.22 -30.46 24.65
C PHE A 4 41.90 -30.82 23.92
N SER A 5 41.29 -31.98 24.21
CA SER A 5 39.99 -32.37 23.62
C SER A 5 38.78 -31.58 24.15
N ALA A 6 38.83 -31.01 25.35
CA ALA A 6 37.68 -30.32 25.94
C ALA A 6 37.49 -28.89 25.38
N ILE A 7 38.56 -28.26 24.91
CA ILE A 7 38.53 -26.91 24.34
C ILE A 7 38.07 -26.95 22.87
N ALA A 8 38.39 -28.02 22.14
CA ALA A 8 37.96 -28.21 20.75
C ALA A 8 36.43 -28.36 20.61
N LEU A 9 35.75 -28.97 21.59
CA LEU A 9 34.29 -29.15 21.54
C LEU A 9 33.51 -27.84 21.82
N LEU A 10 34.09 -26.93 22.62
CA LEU A 10 33.46 -25.64 22.96
C LEU A 10 33.58 -24.63 21.80
N MET A 11 34.63 -24.71 20.99
CA MET A 11 34.79 -23.84 19.80
C MET A 11 33.90 -24.27 18.62
N VAL A 12 33.53 -25.55 18.54
CA VAL A 12 32.59 -26.02 17.49
C VAL A 12 31.15 -25.57 17.78
N PHE A 13 30.73 -25.54 19.05
CA PHE A 13 29.40 -25.02 19.41
C PHE A 13 29.28 -23.49 19.33
N LEU A 14 30.38 -22.75 19.56
CA LEU A 14 30.38 -21.29 19.41
C LEU A 14 30.47 -20.85 17.94
N GLY A 15 31.04 -21.66 17.04
CA GLY A 15 31.08 -21.39 15.60
C GLY A 15 29.74 -21.58 14.86
N LEU A 16 28.85 -22.44 15.39
CA LEU A 16 27.52 -22.71 14.79
C LEU A 16 26.43 -21.70 15.20
N ALA A 17 26.65 -20.88 16.23
CA ALA A 17 25.68 -19.86 16.65
C ALA A 17 25.80 -18.52 15.88
N LEU A 18 26.88 -18.30 15.13
CA LEU A 18 27.10 -17.08 14.35
C LEU A 18 26.64 -17.16 12.89
N ALA A 19 26.23 -18.34 12.40
CA ALA A 19 25.79 -18.52 11.01
C ALA A 19 24.29 -18.18 10.77
N SER A 20 23.58 -17.72 11.80
CA SER A 20 22.14 -17.41 11.73
C SER A 20 21.83 -15.92 11.89
N LEU A 21 22.77 -15.02 11.57
CA LEU A 21 22.35 -13.68 11.18
C LEU A 21 21.72 -13.81 9.79
N THR A 22 20.41 -14.03 9.77
CA THR A 22 19.62 -13.81 8.56
C THR A 22 19.72 -12.31 8.26
N TRP A 23 20.55 -11.96 7.29
CA TRP A 23 20.52 -10.62 6.71
C TRP A 23 19.15 -10.51 6.06
N ALA A 24 18.28 -9.65 6.60
CA ALA A 24 17.02 -9.34 5.95
C ALA A 24 17.36 -8.83 4.54
N ASP A 25 16.87 -9.52 3.51
CA ASP A 25 17.14 -9.15 2.13
C ASP A 25 16.53 -7.75 1.87
N PRO A 26 17.34 -6.71 1.64
CA PRO A 26 16.83 -5.36 1.41
C PRO A 26 15.83 -5.31 0.24
N GLN A 27 15.95 -6.23 -0.73
CA GLN A 27 15.02 -6.35 -1.86
C GLN A 27 13.63 -6.80 -1.42
N SER A 28 13.52 -7.61 -0.37
CA SER A 28 12.22 -8.08 0.15
C SER A 28 11.37 -6.93 0.73
N GLY A 29 12.00 -6.01 1.47
CA GLY A 29 11.32 -4.84 2.03
C GLY A 29 10.91 -3.82 0.95
N GLU A 30 11.71 -3.70 -0.12
CA GLU A 30 11.36 -2.85 -1.25
C GLU A 30 10.15 -3.39 -2.02
N VAL A 31 10.13 -4.69 -2.34
CA VAL A 31 8.98 -5.35 -2.98
C VAL A 31 7.72 -5.23 -2.13
N GLU A 32 7.83 -5.45 -0.82
CA GLU A 32 6.69 -5.29 0.10
C GLU A 32 6.09 -3.89 0.06
N ASN A 33 6.94 -2.85 0.11
CA ASN A 33 6.50 -1.47 0.02
C ASN A 33 5.85 -1.14 -1.32
N ARG A 34 6.36 -1.70 -2.43
CA ARG A 34 5.77 -1.51 -3.77
C ARG A 34 4.39 -2.19 -3.85
N VAL A 35 4.24 -3.40 -3.31
CA VAL A 35 2.95 -4.10 -3.25
C VAL A 35 1.94 -3.35 -2.38
N LYS A 36 2.35 -2.89 -1.19
CA LYS A 36 1.49 -2.09 -0.31
C LYS A 36 0.94 -0.85 -1.01
N LYS A 37 1.76 -0.18 -1.82
CA LYS A 37 1.32 0.97 -2.63
C LYS A 37 0.26 0.58 -3.66
N ILE A 38 0.44 -0.54 -4.36
CA ILE A 38 -0.55 -1.03 -5.35
C ILE A 38 -1.90 -1.30 -4.66
N VAL A 39 -1.88 -2.01 -3.52
CA VAL A 39 -3.10 -2.31 -2.74
C VAL A 39 -3.77 -1.04 -2.24
N MET A 40 -3.01 -0.06 -1.76
CA MET A 40 -3.55 1.22 -1.32
C MET A 40 -4.22 1.98 -2.47
N MET A 41 -3.62 1.99 -3.67
CA MET A 41 -4.23 2.60 -4.85
C MET A 41 -5.52 1.90 -5.27
N LEU A 42 -5.57 0.57 -5.21
CA LEU A 42 -6.78 -0.19 -5.47
C LEU A 42 -7.90 0.12 -4.46
N ASN A 43 -7.56 0.37 -3.19
CA ASN A 43 -8.55 0.82 -2.21
C ASN A 43 -9.09 2.23 -2.52
N ILE A 44 -8.26 3.11 -3.09
CA ILE A 44 -8.71 4.42 -3.59
C ILE A 44 -9.69 4.23 -4.75
N VAL A 45 -9.42 3.32 -5.69
CA VAL A 45 -10.36 2.99 -6.78
C VAL A 45 -11.74 2.64 -6.23
N ASN A 46 -11.81 1.83 -5.17
CA ASN A 46 -13.09 1.49 -4.52
C ASN A 46 -13.82 2.72 -3.96
N LYS A 47 -13.10 3.61 -3.27
CA LYS A 47 -13.66 4.81 -2.66
C LYS A 47 -14.19 5.75 -3.74
N GLU A 48 -13.34 6.16 -4.67
CA GLU A 48 -13.71 7.19 -5.65
C GLU A 48 -14.75 6.67 -6.65
N TYR A 49 -14.72 5.37 -6.99
CA TYR A 49 -15.78 4.81 -7.83
C TYR A 49 -17.14 4.80 -7.12
N HIS A 50 -17.18 4.50 -5.82
CA HIS A 50 -18.41 4.52 -5.04
C HIS A 50 -19.00 5.93 -4.91
N GLU A 51 -18.14 6.95 -4.79
CA GLU A 51 -18.54 8.36 -4.75
C GLU A 51 -18.89 8.90 -6.15
N GLY A 52 -18.32 8.30 -7.21
CA GLY A 52 -18.50 8.71 -8.60
C GLY A 52 -19.73 8.14 -9.30
N ILE A 53 -20.16 6.92 -8.94
CA ILE A 53 -21.25 6.18 -9.62
C ILE A 53 -22.39 5.83 -8.65
N ALA A 54 -23.62 6.11 -9.07
CA ALA A 54 -24.82 5.56 -8.45
C ALA A 54 -25.85 5.17 -9.51
N GLU A 55 -26.48 4.00 -9.34
CA GLU A 55 -27.52 3.48 -10.26
C GLU A 55 -27.05 3.40 -11.74
N GLY A 56 -25.75 3.15 -11.97
CA GLY A 56 -25.16 3.08 -13.31
C GLY A 56 -24.85 4.44 -13.95
N GLU A 57 -25.18 5.54 -13.26
CA GLU A 57 -24.96 6.91 -13.73
C GLU A 57 -23.78 7.57 -13.01
N VAL A 58 -23.13 8.51 -13.69
CA VAL A 58 -22.04 9.30 -13.12
C VAL A 58 -22.63 10.45 -12.30
N ILE A 59 -22.57 10.33 -10.97
CA ILE A 59 -23.04 11.36 -10.03
C ILE A 59 -21.94 12.34 -9.63
N ASN A 60 -20.68 11.91 -9.71
CA ASN A 60 -19.52 12.78 -9.53
C ASN A 60 -18.45 12.41 -10.57
N ALA A 61 -18.30 13.28 -11.58
CA ALA A 61 -17.39 13.04 -12.69
C ALA A 61 -15.91 13.04 -12.28
N ALA A 62 -15.54 13.85 -11.29
CA ALA A 62 -14.16 13.93 -10.80
C ALA A 62 -13.76 12.61 -10.14
N GLU A 63 -14.58 12.10 -9.21
CA GLU A 63 -14.28 10.84 -8.50
C GLU A 63 -14.31 9.64 -9.45
N TYR A 64 -15.23 9.63 -10.42
CA TYR A 64 -15.23 8.60 -11.45
C TYR A 64 -13.94 8.62 -12.29
N GLU A 65 -13.47 9.80 -12.73
CA GLU A 65 -12.20 9.94 -13.45
C GLU A 65 -11.01 9.52 -12.58
N GLU A 66 -10.96 9.96 -11.33
CA GLU A 66 -9.90 9.58 -10.38
C GLU A 66 -9.83 8.07 -10.18
N SER A 67 -10.98 7.39 -10.05
CA SER A 67 -11.03 5.93 -9.93
C SER A 67 -10.35 5.23 -11.12
N GLN A 68 -10.49 5.76 -12.34
CA GLN A 68 -9.85 5.23 -13.53
C GLN A 68 -8.34 5.49 -13.52
N VAL A 69 -7.93 6.71 -13.16
CA VAL A 69 -6.51 7.10 -13.07
C VAL A 69 -5.77 6.24 -12.04
N PHE A 70 -6.32 6.06 -10.85
CA PHE A 70 -5.71 5.23 -9.81
C PHE A 70 -5.61 3.76 -10.24
N LEU A 71 -6.62 3.23 -10.93
CA LEU A 71 -6.60 1.85 -11.44
C LEU A 71 -5.50 1.65 -12.49
N GLU A 72 -5.38 2.57 -13.45
CA GLU A 72 -4.34 2.50 -14.49
C GLU A 72 -2.93 2.59 -13.89
N GLN A 73 -2.72 3.50 -12.93
CA GLN A 73 -1.44 3.61 -12.24
C GLN A 73 -1.13 2.38 -11.38
N ALA A 74 -2.12 1.81 -10.69
CA ALA A 74 -1.96 0.58 -9.94
C ALA A 74 -1.55 -0.58 -10.86
N PHE A 75 -2.19 -0.69 -12.03
CA PHE A 75 -1.86 -1.71 -13.01
C PHE A 75 -0.45 -1.55 -13.58
N GLY A 76 -0.06 -0.33 -13.98
CA GLY A 76 1.30 -0.06 -14.48
C GLY A 76 2.38 -0.39 -13.44
N ARG A 77 2.14 -0.03 -12.17
CA ARG A 77 3.05 -0.39 -11.06
C ARG A 77 3.15 -1.91 -10.87
N TYR A 78 2.04 -2.61 -11.01
CA TYR A 78 2.01 -4.07 -10.93
C TYR A 78 2.78 -4.70 -12.10
N GLN A 79 2.61 -4.21 -13.33
CA GLN A 79 3.38 -4.66 -14.50
C GLN A 79 4.88 -4.51 -14.31
N THR A 80 5.35 -3.33 -13.90
CA THR A 80 6.78 -3.11 -13.60
C THR A 80 7.30 -4.02 -12.48
N LEU A 81 6.45 -4.37 -11.52
CA LEU A 81 6.83 -5.28 -10.42
C LEU A 81 7.04 -6.71 -10.91
N ILE A 82 6.22 -7.19 -11.85
CA ILE A 82 6.31 -8.56 -12.37
C ILE A 82 7.29 -8.70 -13.54
N GLU A 83 7.56 -7.64 -14.30
CA GLU A 83 8.56 -7.63 -15.38
C GLU A 83 9.98 -7.96 -14.89
N GLY A 84 10.30 -7.62 -13.64
CA GLY A 84 11.56 -7.99 -12.99
C GLY A 84 11.62 -9.44 -12.48
N SER A 85 10.53 -10.21 -12.58
CA SER A 85 10.43 -11.59 -12.12
C SER A 85 10.33 -12.52 -13.32
N SER A 86 11.34 -13.36 -13.55
CA SER A 86 11.44 -14.29 -14.70
C SER A 86 10.39 -15.43 -14.72
N THR A 87 9.23 -15.25 -14.12
CA THR A 87 8.09 -16.18 -14.25
C THR A 87 7.18 -15.69 -15.37
N ALA A 88 7.10 -16.52 -16.40
CA ALA A 88 6.54 -16.23 -17.71
C ALA A 88 4.98 -16.28 -17.73
N PRO A 89 4.37 -16.84 -18.78
CA PRO A 89 3.25 -16.29 -19.54
C PRO A 89 1.91 -16.36 -18.80
N GLN A 90 1.03 -15.40 -19.11
CA GLN A 90 -0.37 -15.28 -18.66
C GLN A 90 -0.54 -15.23 -17.14
N ASP A 91 -0.05 -14.15 -16.55
CA ASP A 91 -0.37 -13.79 -15.17
C ASP A 91 -1.87 -13.45 -15.04
N ASP A 92 -2.62 -14.33 -14.37
CA ASP A 92 -4.07 -14.20 -14.13
C ASP A 92 -4.44 -12.83 -13.54
N LEU A 93 -3.61 -12.29 -12.66
CA LEU A 93 -3.87 -10.97 -12.04
C LEU A 93 -3.85 -9.83 -13.06
N SER A 94 -2.97 -9.86 -14.06
CA SER A 94 -3.00 -8.89 -15.16
C SER A 94 -4.31 -8.94 -15.97
N GLY A 95 -4.86 -10.14 -16.17
CA GLY A 95 -6.19 -10.32 -16.75
C GLY A 95 -7.31 -9.76 -15.87
N ARG A 96 -7.18 -9.90 -14.55
CA ARG A 96 -8.13 -9.34 -13.57
C ARG A 96 -8.09 -7.81 -13.52
N PHE A 97 -6.93 -7.18 -13.61
CA PHE A 97 -6.82 -5.72 -13.82
C PHE A 97 -7.57 -5.28 -15.08
N SER A 98 -7.33 -5.96 -16.20
CA SER A 98 -8.00 -5.65 -17.47
C SER A 98 -9.52 -5.79 -17.36
N THR A 99 -9.99 -6.83 -16.67
CA THR A 99 -11.43 -7.06 -16.40
C THR A 99 -12.01 -5.94 -15.54
N LEU A 100 -11.33 -5.54 -14.46
CA LEU A 100 -11.76 -4.45 -13.59
C LEU A 100 -11.87 -3.13 -14.35
N ILE A 101 -10.91 -2.82 -15.22
CA ILE A 101 -10.95 -1.63 -16.11
C ILE A 101 -12.22 -1.66 -16.97
N GLN A 102 -12.57 -2.81 -17.55
CA GLN A 102 -13.78 -2.92 -18.37
C GLN A 102 -15.08 -2.77 -17.55
N LYS A 103 -15.12 -3.33 -16.35
CA LYS A 103 -16.27 -3.20 -15.44
C LYS A 103 -16.51 -1.75 -15.02
N ILE A 104 -15.44 -1.02 -14.65
CA ILE A 104 -15.52 0.41 -14.35
C ILE A 104 -15.99 1.20 -15.58
N LYS A 105 -15.45 0.93 -16.78
CA LYS A 105 -15.89 1.60 -18.02
C LYS A 105 -17.36 1.33 -18.36
N SER A 106 -17.84 0.13 -18.03
CA SER A 106 -19.23 -0.28 -18.22
C SER A 106 -20.17 0.22 -17.12
N LYS A 107 -19.63 0.96 -16.12
CA LYS A 107 -20.38 1.52 -14.98
C LYS A 107 -21.14 0.46 -14.18
N GLU A 108 -20.51 -0.70 -14.00
CA GLU A 108 -21.04 -1.77 -13.16
C GLU A 108 -21.33 -1.30 -11.74
N ASP A 109 -22.22 -2.01 -11.04
CA ASP A 109 -22.61 -1.68 -9.68
C ASP A 109 -21.38 -1.51 -8.73
N PRO A 110 -21.35 -0.47 -7.87
CA PRO A 110 -20.24 -0.25 -6.94
C PRO A 110 -19.90 -1.45 -6.04
N GLY A 111 -20.90 -2.27 -5.65
CA GLY A 111 -20.67 -3.49 -4.87
C GLY A 111 -19.94 -4.58 -5.66
N VAL A 112 -20.15 -4.65 -6.98
CA VAL A 112 -19.39 -5.53 -7.89
C VAL A 112 -17.94 -5.07 -7.97
N ILE A 113 -17.70 -3.78 -8.18
CA ILE A 113 -16.34 -3.21 -8.20
C ILE A 113 -15.61 -3.45 -6.89
N HIS A 114 -16.29 -3.23 -5.76
CA HIS A 114 -15.77 -3.50 -4.42
C HIS A 114 -15.29 -4.94 -4.26
N SER A 115 -16.11 -5.91 -4.71
CA SER A 115 -15.80 -7.34 -4.63
C SER A 115 -14.59 -7.70 -5.50
N GLU A 116 -14.51 -7.16 -6.71
CA GLU A 116 -13.40 -7.40 -7.64
C GLU A 116 -12.08 -6.85 -7.12
N VAL A 117 -12.09 -5.61 -6.59
CA VAL A 117 -10.93 -4.98 -5.96
C VAL A 117 -10.45 -5.79 -4.77
N ASN A 118 -11.34 -6.21 -3.88
CA ASN A 118 -10.95 -7.01 -2.70
C ASN A 118 -10.31 -8.33 -3.12
N ALA A 119 -10.90 -9.02 -4.10
CA ALA A 119 -10.34 -10.26 -4.61
C ALA A 119 -8.99 -10.01 -5.32
N LEU A 120 -8.81 -8.87 -6.02
CA LEU A 120 -7.57 -8.51 -6.70
C LEU A 120 -6.46 -8.23 -5.67
N ASN A 121 -6.77 -7.45 -4.64
CA ASN A 121 -5.89 -7.21 -3.49
C ASN A 121 -5.46 -8.53 -2.83
N ALA A 122 -6.41 -9.43 -2.54
CA ALA A 122 -6.10 -10.74 -1.97
C ALA A 122 -5.17 -11.58 -2.87
N GLY A 123 -5.40 -11.53 -4.19
CA GLY A 123 -4.56 -12.21 -5.18
C GLY A 123 -3.14 -11.67 -5.22
N ILE A 124 -2.97 -10.35 -5.24
CA ILE A 124 -1.66 -9.68 -5.22
C ILE A 124 -0.91 -10.04 -3.94
N LEU A 125 -1.55 -9.90 -2.77
CA LEU A 125 -0.93 -10.21 -1.48
C LEU A 125 -0.49 -11.67 -1.38
N LYS A 126 -1.34 -12.59 -1.86
CA LYS A 126 -1.01 -14.01 -1.92
C LYS A 126 0.18 -14.28 -2.84
N LYS A 127 0.23 -13.67 -4.04
CA LYS A 127 1.31 -13.87 -5.01
C LYS A 127 2.68 -13.49 -4.44
N PHE A 128 2.75 -12.42 -3.66
CA PHE A 128 3.98 -11.94 -3.05
C PHE A 128 4.20 -12.42 -1.60
N ASN A 129 3.33 -13.27 -1.08
CA ASN A 129 3.37 -13.76 0.31
C ASN A 129 3.45 -12.62 1.35
N ILE A 130 2.69 -11.55 1.13
CA ILE A 130 2.64 -10.38 2.01
C ILE A 130 1.38 -10.43 2.86
N GLN A 131 1.55 -10.24 4.17
CA GLN A 131 0.45 -10.04 5.09
C GLN A 131 0.29 -8.54 5.35
N LEU A 132 -0.87 -8.01 4.99
CA LEU A 132 -1.20 -6.61 5.21
C LEU A 132 -2.08 -6.53 6.47
N SER A 133 -1.48 -6.15 7.58
CA SER A 133 -2.23 -5.84 8.80
C SER A 133 -2.72 -4.40 8.74
N GLN A 134 -4.03 -4.20 8.92
CA GLN A 134 -4.61 -2.86 9.05
C GLN A 134 -4.39 -2.26 10.43
N THR A 135 -3.83 -3.03 11.37
CA THR A 135 -3.51 -2.58 12.72
C THR A 135 -2.00 -2.67 12.95
N PRO A 136 -1.37 -1.62 13.50
CA PRO A 136 0.01 -1.68 13.93
C PRO A 136 0.26 -2.86 14.87
N SER A 137 1.34 -3.60 14.65
CA SER A 137 1.74 -4.74 15.49
C SER A 137 2.26 -4.32 16.87
N ALA A 138 2.46 -3.02 17.09
CA ALA A 138 2.90 -2.42 18.33
C ALA A 138 2.14 -1.10 18.60
N PRO A 139 2.06 -0.65 19.86
CA PRO A 139 1.46 0.64 20.20
C PRO A 139 2.07 1.79 19.42
N VAL A 140 1.23 2.67 18.88
CA VAL A 140 1.65 3.87 18.17
C VAL A 140 2.05 4.94 19.18
N SER A 141 3.18 5.61 18.96
CA SER A 141 3.60 6.76 19.76
C SER A 141 2.94 8.04 19.25
N LEU A 142 2.01 8.58 20.03
CA LEU A 142 1.39 9.87 19.75
C LEU A 142 2.41 11.00 19.68
N GLU A 143 3.45 10.95 20.52
CA GLU A 143 4.51 11.96 20.51
C GLU A 143 5.31 11.92 19.21
N ASN A 144 5.64 10.72 18.72
CA ASN A 144 6.29 10.58 17.41
C ASN A 144 5.37 11.06 16.28
N GLY A 145 4.08 10.71 16.34
CA GLY A 145 3.08 11.20 15.37
C GLY A 145 3.02 12.73 15.36
N ARG A 146 3.01 13.37 16.53
CA ARG A 146 3.04 14.84 16.68
C ARG A 146 4.29 15.44 16.03
N LEU A 147 5.47 14.87 16.28
CA LEU A 147 6.73 15.35 15.68
C LEU A 147 6.70 15.25 14.15
N LEU A 148 6.26 14.11 13.61
CA LEU A 148 6.13 13.91 12.17
C LEU A 148 5.13 14.89 11.55
N TYR A 149 3.98 15.08 12.18
CA TYR A 149 2.96 16.02 11.72
C TYR A 149 3.47 17.47 11.71
N MET A 150 4.16 17.89 12.79
CA MET A 150 4.77 19.20 12.89
C MET A 150 5.88 19.45 11.88
N SER A 151 6.60 18.40 11.47
CA SER A 151 7.69 18.49 10.49
C SER A 151 7.20 18.50 9.04
N ASN A 152 6.15 17.74 8.73
CA ASN A 152 5.79 17.43 7.33
C ASN A 152 4.41 17.95 6.92
N CYS A 153 3.46 18.02 7.83
CA CYS A 153 2.04 18.22 7.50
C CYS A 153 1.57 19.65 7.80
N LYS A 154 2.05 20.25 8.90
CA LYS A 154 1.55 21.55 9.41
C LYS A 154 1.64 22.69 8.40
N ILE A 155 2.61 22.63 7.48
CA ILE A 155 2.90 23.71 6.53
C ILE A 155 1.71 23.94 5.57
N CYS A 156 0.99 22.86 5.23
CA CYS A 156 -0.21 22.90 4.40
C CYS A 156 -1.48 22.78 5.24
N HIS A 157 -1.53 21.85 6.21
CA HIS A 157 -2.76 21.52 6.93
C HIS A 157 -2.98 22.32 8.23
N GLY A 158 -2.03 23.16 8.63
CA GLY A 158 -2.11 23.94 9.88
C GLY A 158 -1.71 23.13 11.12
N ILE A 159 -1.48 23.81 12.24
CA ILE A 159 -1.05 23.16 13.51
C ILE A 159 -2.11 22.20 14.03
N GLU A 160 -3.38 22.57 13.89
CA GLU A 160 -4.54 21.80 14.37
C GLU A 160 -5.22 20.98 13.27
N GLY A 161 -4.63 20.86 12.08
CA GLY A 161 -5.23 20.09 10.98
C GLY A 161 -6.46 20.74 10.36
N ARG A 162 -6.63 22.06 10.49
CA ARG A 162 -7.81 22.77 9.99
C ARG A 162 -7.71 23.18 8.51
N GLY A 163 -6.70 22.71 7.79
CA GLY A 163 -6.47 23.08 6.39
C GLY A 163 -6.05 24.54 6.20
N ASP A 164 -5.54 25.17 7.26
CA ASP A 164 -5.19 26.60 7.33
C ASP A 164 -3.69 26.85 7.49
N GLY A 165 -2.86 25.94 6.98
CA GLY A 165 -1.41 26.07 7.00
C GLY A 165 -0.91 27.28 6.19
N LEU A 166 0.35 27.65 6.41
CA LEU A 166 0.98 28.79 5.74
C LEU A 166 0.84 28.76 4.21
N LEU A 167 0.89 27.56 3.62
CA LEU A 167 0.77 27.37 2.17
C LEU A 167 -0.67 27.12 1.70
N ALA A 168 -1.65 26.98 2.60
CA ALA A 168 -3.01 26.56 2.25
C ALA A 168 -3.70 27.50 1.25
N SER A 169 -3.50 28.82 1.37
CA SER A 169 -4.09 29.81 0.48
C SER A 169 -3.52 29.80 -0.94
N GLN A 170 -2.41 29.10 -1.17
CA GLN A 170 -1.69 29.04 -2.44
C GLN A 170 -1.90 27.73 -3.19
N LEU A 171 -2.69 26.80 -2.62
CA LEU A 171 -2.93 25.48 -3.19
C LEU A 171 -4.36 25.39 -3.72
N ASP A 172 -4.49 24.80 -4.91
CA ASP A 172 -5.76 24.43 -5.54
C ASP A 172 -5.66 22.97 -6.01
N PRO A 173 -6.43 22.02 -5.44
CA PRO A 173 -7.44 22.23 -4.40
C PRO A 173 -6.83 22.61 -3.04
N LYS A 174 -7.67 23.20 -2.17
CA LYS A 174 -7.26 23.51 -0.80
C LYS A 174 -6.88 22.23 -0.04
N PRO A 175 -5.94 22.30 0.92
CA PRO A 175 -5.59 21.15 1.74
C PRO A 175 -6.80 20.63 2.53
N ALA A 176 -6.91 19.30 2.64
CA ALA A 176 -7.93 18.63 3.44
C ALA A 176 -7.91 19.09 4.92
N VAL A 177 -9.08 19.11 5.54
CA VAL A 177 -9.28 19.46 6.95
C VAL A 177 -9.13 18.20 7.81
N LEU A 178 -7.89 17.82 8.11
CA LEU A 178 -7.57 16.58 8.85
C LEU A 178 -8.17 16.49 10.27
N ALA A 179 -8.70 17.58 10.81
CA ALA A 179 -9.47 17.58 12.06
C ALA A 179 -10.94 17.19 11.89
N ASP A 180 -11.43 17.06 10.66
CA ASP A 180 -12.78 16.60 10.36
C ASP A 180 -12.86 15.08 10.54
N PRO A 181 -13.70 14.55 11.45
CA PRO A 181 -13.85 13.12 11.64
C PRO A 181 -14.56 12.40 10.47
N GLN A 182 -15.10 13.14 9.50
CA GLN A 182 -15.75 12.58 8.31
C GLN A 182 -14.81 12.46 7.10
N LEU A 183 -13.55 12.87 7.25
CA LEU A 183 -12.51 12.77 6.22
C LEU A 183 -11.87 11.37 6.16
#